data_AF-A0A2G2YM81-F1
#
_entry.id   AF-A0A2G2YM81-F1
#
_cell.length_a   1.000
_cell.length_b   1.000
_cell.length_c   1.000
_cell.angle_alpha   90.00
_cell.angle_beta   90.00
_cell.angle_gamma   90.00
#
_symmetry.space_group_name_H-M   'P 1'
#
loop_
_entity.id
_entity.type
_entity.pdbx_description
1 polymer ?
#
loop_
_entity_poly.entity_id
_entity_poly.type
_entity_poly.pdbx_seq_one_letter_code
_entity_poly.pdbx_strand_id
1 'polypeptide(L)'
;MFLLLVSPLIGFLYYFISESAGIQGIIFATFAGMKVSDTESTARVVLPKYYSEDLHPESLRVFSSCGKRCVLTANPRIMVEPFLKDYLGADIVIGTEIETYKGRATGFVRSPGVLIGQKKADALRKTFGESQPEIGLGDRDTDIPFMTLCKEGYFVPSKPKVKALTADKLPKPIIFHDGRLVQKPTPLMALLIILWIPFGFLLACMRISIGLLLPISLHYYVCWLSGIRFIIKGVPPPPIKKSKDKTGILFVCCHRTLLDPFFLSVALGRHIPTVSYSLSRISEIISPIKTIRLTRDRASDASIIKKLLKEGDLAICPEGTTCREPFLLRFSSLFAELTDEIVPVALESKTSMFHPTTARGWKGMDSFYFFMDPSPIYKVTFLNKLSSELICKFGKPSHEVANYIQRAIATTLSYECTNFTRKDKYRALAGNDGTVAEKGRRIKAKKLASYSYDKLVR
;
A
#
# COMPACT_ATOMS: atom_id res chain seq x y z
N MET A 1 -9.20 16.89 3.64
CA MET A 1 -10.39 17.72 3.36
C MET A 1 -10.50 18.85 4.38
N PHE A 2 -10.72 18.57 5.68
CA PHE A 2 -10.85 19.60 6.70
C PHE A 2 -9.63 20.55 6.79
N LEU A 3 -8.41 20.01 6.80
CA LEU A 3 -7.19 20.82 6.85
C LEU A 3 -7.06 21.82 5.70
N LEU A 4 -7.50 21.46 4.48
CA LEU A 4 -7.45 22.36 3.32
C LEU A 4 -8.45 23.51 3.48
N LEU A 5 -9.66 23.22 3.97
CA LEU A 5 -10.70 24.22 4.22
C LEU A 5 -10.29 25.22 5.31
N VAL A 6 -9.61 24.75 6.35
CA VAL A 6 -9.16 25.58 7.48
C VAL A 6 -7.78 26.23 7.22
N SER A 7 -7.13 25.91 6.09
CA SER A 7 -5.79 26.42 5.78
C SER A 7 -5.66 27.95 5.74
N PRO A 8 -6.65 28.75 5.28
CA PRO A 8 -6.54 30.21 5.32
C PRO A 8 -6.53 30.74 6.77
N LEU A 9 -7.37 30.16 7.64
CA LEU A 9 -7.40 30.51 9.06
C LEU A 9 -6.09 30.11 9.75
N ILE A 10 -5.56 28.93 9.47
CA ILE A 10 -4.25 28.49 9.96
C ILE A 10 -3.14 29.43 9.50
N GLY A 11 -3.15 29.84 8.24
CA GLY A 11 -2.21 30.82 7.70
C GLY A 11 -2.31 32.15 8.44
N PHE A 12 -3.53 32.62 8.72
CA PHE A 12 -3.75 33.81 9.53
C PHE A 12 -3.12 33.66 10.93
N LEU A 13 -3.36 32.55 11.63
CA LEU A 13 -2.75 32.28 12.93
C LEU A 13 -1.22 32.26 12.85
N TYR A 14 -0.66 31.63 11.81
CA TYR A 14 0.78 31.47 11.64
C TYR A 14 1.50 32.80 11.42
N TYR A 15 0.98 33.64 10.51
CA TYR A 15 1.64 34.89 10.11
C TYR A 15 1.28 36.10 10.97
N PHE A 16 0.05 36.18 11.50
CA PHE A 16 -0.43 37.36 12.23
C PHE A 16 -0.49 37.19 13.75
N ILE A 17 -0.42 35.96 14.27
CA ILE A 17 -0.45 35.70 15.73
C ILE A 17 0.87 35.10 16.21
N SER A 18 1.16 33.86 15.83
CA SER A 18 2.46 33.23 16.08
C SER A 18 2.58 31.94 15.26
N GLU A 19 3.81 31.61 14.87
CA GLU A 19 4.08 30.34 14.20
C GLU A 19 3.63 29.13 15.02
N SER A 20 3.79 29.20 16.36
CA SER A 20 3.33 28.17 17.29
C SER A 20 1.81 27.96 17.26
N ALA A 21 1.03 29.05 17.20
CA ALA A 21 -0.43 28.98 17.08
C ALA A 21 -0.86 28.37 15.75
N GLY A 22 -0.17 28.71 14.65
CA GLY A 22 -0.39 28.09 13.35
C GLY A 22 -0.14 26.57 13.38
N ILE A 23 0.99 26.13 13.95
CA ILE A 23 1.30 24.69 14.10
C ILE A 23 0.24 23.98 14.96
N GLN A 24 -0.16 24.59 16.08
CA GLN A 24 -1.22 24.03 16.92
C GLN A 24 -2.56 23.91 16.17
N GLY A 25 -2.91 24.90 15.33
CA GLY A 25 -4.08 24.84 14.46
C GLY A 25 -4.02 23.69 13.44
N ILE A 26 -2.85 23.45 12.83
CA ILE A 26 -2.64 22.30 11.93
C ILE A 26 -2.80 20.98 12.69
N ILE A 27 -2.21 20.85 13.87
CA ILE A 27 -2.31 19.64 14.70
C ILE A 27 -3.76 19.40 15.08
N PHE A 28 -4.48 20.43 15.55
CA PHE A 28 -5.89 20.31 15.90
C PHE A 28 -6.73 19.85 14.71
N ALA A 29 -6.62 20.53 13.57
CA ALA A 29 -7.37 20.20 12.37
C ALA A 29 -7.04 18.80 11.81
N THR A 30 -5.82 18.31 12.04
CA THR A 30 -5.39 16.99 11.58
C THR A 30 -5.87 15.89 12.51
N PHE A 31 -5.71 16.05 13.82
CA PHE A 31 -5.80 14.95 14.79
C PHE A 31 -7.08 14.96 15.64
N ALA A 32 -7.83 16.07 15.70
CA ALA A 32 -9.02 16.15 16.55
C ALA A 32 -9.99 14.99 16.27
N GLY A 33 -10.22 14.19 17.31
CA GLY A 33 -11.10 13.04 17.25
C GLY A 33 -10.55 11.85 16.48
N MET A 34 -9.32 11.83 15.96
CA MET A 34 -8.74 10.64 15.33
C MET A 34 -8.47 9.52 16.34
N LYS A 35 -8.60 8.26 15.93
CA LYS A 35 -8.14 7.13 16.74
C LYS A 35 -6.61 7.08 16.70
N VAL A 36 -5.99 7.01 17.87
CA VAL A 36 -4.53 6.94 18.00
C VAL A 36 -3.96 5.76 17.20
N SER A 37 -4.61 4.60 17.27
CA SER A 37 -4.20 3.40 16.52
C SER A 37 -4.22 3.57 15.00
N ASP A 38 -5.14 4.39 14.47
CA ASP A 38 -5.22 4.62 13.03
C ASP A 38 -4.16 5.62 12.57
N THR A 39 -3.86 6.62 13.41
CA THR A 39 -2.72 7.52 13.21
C THR A 39 -1.40 6.76 13.20
N GLU A 40 -1.13 5.92 14.22
CA GLU A 40 0.10 5.12 14.30
C GLU A 40 0.28 4.23 13.09
N SER A 41 -0.79 3.57 12.65
CA SER A 41 -0.71 2.73 11.47
C SER A 41 -0.44 3.56 10.22
N THR A 42 -1.09 4.71 10.04
CA THR A 42 -0.82 5.61 8.91
C THR A 42 0.64 6.05 8.90
N ALA A 43 1.19 6.39 10.07
CA ALA A 43 2.60 6.75 10.26
C ALA A 43 3.57 5.63 9.89
N ARG A 44 3.21 4.37 10.17
CA ARG A 44 4.04 3.20 9.85
C ARG A 44 3.95 2.76 8.38
N VAL A 45 2.79 2.90 7.74
CA VAL A 45 2.54 2.19 6.46
C VAL A 45 2.21 3.11 5.28
N VAL A 46 1.85 4.37 5.52
CA VAL A 46 1.49 5.32 4.45
C VAL A 46 2.54 6.42 4.31
N LEU A 47 2.90 7.06 5.43
CA LEU A 47 3.81 8.21 5.43
C LEU A 47 5.26 7.92 5.01
N PRO A 48 5.85 6.73 5.27
CA PRO A 48 7.25 6.48 4.89
C PRO A 48 7.51 6.71 3.41
N LYS A 49 6.57 6.34 2.54
CA LYS A 49 6.65 6.60 1.10
C LYS A 49 6.86 8.10 0.84
N TYR A 50 5.94 8.94 1.32
CA TYR A 50 5.98 10.38 1.06
C TYR A 50 7.15 11.10 1.75
N TYR A 51 7.60 10.61 2.90
CA TYR A 51 8.76 11.16 3.57
C TYR A 51 10.05 10.83 2.84
N SER A 52 10.17 9.63 2.26
CA SER A 52 11.35 9.25 1.48
C SER A 52 11.54 10.07 0.21
N GLU A 53 10.45 10.59 -0.39
CA GLU A 53 10.47 11.41 -1.60
C GLU A 53 11.05 12.82 -1.39
N ASP A 54 11.32 13.23 -0.15
CA ASP A 54 11.69 14.61 0.23
C ASP A 54 12.95 14.67 1.14
N LEU A 55 13.76 13.61 1.13
CA LEU A 55 14.97 13.54 1.95
C LEU A 55 16.14 14.30 1.32
N HIS A 56 16.79 15.16 2.10
CA HIS A 56 18.01 15.84 1.69
C HIS A 56 19.22 14.88 1.77
N PRO A 57 19.94 14.62 0.66
CA PRO A 57 20.99 13.61 0.63
C PRO A 57 22.19 13.93 1.54
N GLU A 58 22.70 15.17 1.55
CA GLU A 58 23.85 15.52 2.40
C GLU A 58 23.51 15.51 3.89
N SER A 59 22.35 16.05 4.29
CA SER A 59 21.88 15.97 5.68
C SER A 59 21.75 14.52 6.14
N LEU A 60 21.24 13.62 5.28
CA LEU A 60 21.17 12.20 5.61
C LEU A 60 22.56 11.57 5.72
N ARG A 61 23.50 11.94 4.85
CA ARG A 61 24.89 11.47 4.91
C ARG A 61 25.56 11.83 6.23
N VAL A 62 25.48 13.11 6.62
CA VAL A 62 26.02 13.60 7.91
C VAL A 62 25.32 12.91 9.07
N PHE A 63 23.98 12.85 9.05
CA PHE A 63 23.19 12.16 10.07
C PHE A 63 23.60 10.69 10.23
N SER A 64 23.82 9.98 9.11
CA SER A 64 24.18 8.56 9.11
C SER A 64 25.62 8.30 9.54
N SER A 65 26.53 9.27 9.43
CA SER A 65 27.91 9.17 9.92
C SER A 65 28.04 9.32 11.44
N CYS A 66 27.00 9.79 12.12
CA CYS A 66 27.02 9.98 13.57
C CYS A 66 26.75 8.67 14.33
N GLY A 67 27.51 8.43 15.40
CA GLY A 67 27.32 7.26 16.26
C GLY A 67 25.96 7.25 16.97
N LYS A 68 25.55 8.39 17.54
CA LYS A 68 24.25 8.61 18.19
C LYS A 68 23.44 9.66 17.44
N ARG A 69 22.21 9.32 17.05
CA ARG A 69 21.36 10.06 16.12
C ARG A 69 20.08 10.54 16.80
N CYS A 70 19.90 11.85 16.88
CA CYS A 70 18.74 12.47 17.49
C CYS A 70 18.01 13.36 16.47
N VAL A 71 16.68 13.25 16.42
CA VAL A 71 15.83 14.12 15.60
C VAL A 71 14.94 14.96 16.50
N LEU A 72 15.00 16.28 16.33
CA LEU A 72 14.20 17.26 17.04
C LEU A 72 13.19 17.89 16.08
N THR A 73 11.90 17.80 16.38
CA THR A 73 10.86 18.18 15.41
C THR A 73 9.62 18.81 16.03
N ALA A 74 9.07 19.80 15.33
CA ALA A 74 7.78 20.41 15.65
C ALA A 74 6.60 19.47 15.36
N ASN A 75 6.79 18.51 14.47
CA ASN A 75 5.75 17.59 14.06
C ASN A 75 5.36 16.65 15.22
N PRO A 76 4.10 16.21 15.27
CA PRO A 76 3.70 15.19 16.22
C PRO A 76 4.58 13.94 16.15
N ARG A 77 5.16 13.53 17.28
CA ARG A 77 6.12 12.41 17.32
C ARG A 77 5.52 11.14 16.73
N ILE A 78 4.28 10.84 17.09
CA ILE A 78 3.52 9.67 16.60
C ILE A 78 3.46 9.55 15.07
N MET A 79 3.61 10.66 14.34
CA MET A 79 3.53 10.72 12.89
C MET A 79 4.86 10.40 12.21
N VAL A 80 5.98 10.81 12.81
CA VAL A 80 7.31 10.78 12.18
C VAL A 80 8.24 9.73 12.78
N GLU A 81 8.06 9.39 14.06
CA GLU A 81 8.94 8.47 14.78
C GLU A 81 9.10 7.10 14.10
N PRO A 82 8.05 6.45 13.58
CA PRO A 82 8.23 5.18 12.87
C PRO A 82 9.15 5.30 11.67
N PHE A 83 9.02 6.36 10.87
CA PHE A 83 9.88 6.56 9.71
C PHE A 83 11.33 6.82 10.14
N LEU A 84 11.53 7.72 11.09
CA LEU A 84 12.85 8.13 11.56
C LEU A 84 13.62 6.96 12.20
N LYS A 85 12.96 6.14 13.02
CA LYS A 85 13.57 4.98 13.66
C LYS A 85 13.75 3.82 12.68
N ASP A 86 12.69 3.42 11.98
CA ASP A 86 12.70 2.17 11.20
C ASP A 86 13.45 2.30 9.87
N TYR A 87 13.58 3.51 9.30
CA TYR A 87 14.18 3.73 7.97
C TYR A 87 15.44 4.60 7.99
N LEU A 88 15.54 5.59 8.90
CA LEU A 88 16.73 6.45 9.00
C LEU A 88 17.68 6.07 10.14
N GLY A 89 17.28 5.15 11.02
CA GLY A 89 18.10 4.72 12.14
C GLY A 89 18.31 5.80 13.20
N ALA A 90 17.30 6.64 13.44
CA ALA A 90 17.32 7.56 14.58
C ALA A 90 17.23 6.80 15.90
N ASP A 91 18.11 7.11 16.85
CA ASP A 91 18.07 6.52 18.19
C ASP A 91 17.02 7.23 19.06
N ILE A 92 16.96 8.56 18.95
CA ILE A 92 16.11 9.43 19.76
C ILE A 92 15.28 10.31 18.84
N VAL A 93 13.97 10.39 19.11
CA VAL A 93 13.06 11.32 18.43
C VAL A 93 12.35 12.16 19.48
N ILE A 94 12.67 13.46 19.49
CA ILE A 94 12.08 14.46 20.36
C ILE A 94 11.08 15.25 19.51
N GLY A 95 9.80 15.02 19.73
CA GLY A 95 8.73 15.64 18.93
C GLY A 95 7.57 16.11 19.78
N THR A 96 6.67 16.86 19.14
CA THR A 96 5.45 17.34 19.80
C THR A 96 4.55 16.16 20.18
N GLU A 97 4.05 16.14 21.40
CA GLU A 97 3.09 15.14 21.86
C GLU A 97 1.66 15.65 21.73
N ILE A 98 0.76 14.78 21.29
CA ILE A 98 -0.67 15.09 21.19
C ILE A 98 -1.37 14.50 22.42
N GLU A 99 -2.26 15.28 23.03
CA GLU A 99 -3.07 14.82 24.13
C GLU A 99 -4.12 13.80 23.65
N THR A 100 -4.33 12.75 24.45
CA THR A 100 -5.23 11.66 24.10
C THR A 100 -6.22 11.37 25.21
N TYR A 101 -7.46 11.09 24.84
CA TYR A 101 -8.53 10.67 25.74
C TYR A 101 -9.21 9.42 25.19
N LYS A 102 -9.28 8.36 26.01
CA LYS A 102 -9.90 7.06 25.66
C LYS A 102 -9.47 6.50 24.29
N GLY A 103 -8.16 6.60 23.97
CA GLY A 103 -7.59 6.10 22.72
C GLY A 103 -7.87 6.95 21.48
N ARG A 104 -8.37 8.18 21.66
CA ARG A 104 -8.54 9.18 20.59
C ARG A 104 -7.69 10.41 20.89
N ALA A 105 -7.15 11.03 19.85
CA ALA A 105 -6.46 12.31 19.96
C ALA A 105 -7.48 13.44 20.19
N THR A 106 -7.21 14.32 21.14
CA THR A 106 -8.03 15.53 21.39
C THR A 106 -7.77 16.60 20.33
N GLY A 107 -6.62 16.53 19.68
CA GLY A 107 -6.12 17.56 18.74
C GLY A 107 -5.25 18.62 19.42
N PHE A 108 -5.17 18.62 20.76
CA PHE A 108 -4.34 19.57 21.50
C PHE A 108 -2.93 19.05 21.74
N VAL A 109 -1.98 19.98 21.79
CA VAL A 109 -0.58 19.68 22.10
C VAL A 109 -0.43 19.53 23.61
N ARG A 110 0.26 18.47 24.06
CA ARG A 110 0.62 18.28 25.46
C ARG A 110 1.70 19.29 25.85
N SER A 111 1.41 20.12 26.86
CA SER A 111 2.36 21.13 27.37
C SER A 111 3.65 20.50 27.90
N PRO A 112 4.82 21.14 27.68
CA PRO A 112 5.01 22.46 27.03
C PRO A 112 5.01 22.44 25.48
N GLY A 113 5.05 21.24 24.87
CA GLY A 113 5.20 21.01 23.43
C GLY A 113 6.64 21.23 22.92
N VAL A 114 7.01 20.57 21.83
CA VAL A 114 8.31 20.72 21.16
C VAL A 114 8.09 21.51 19.87
N LEU A 115 7.59 22.75 19.99
CA LEU A 115 7.14 23.52 18.83
C LEU A 115 8.33 24.18 18.11
N ILE A 116 8.74 25.37 18.55
CA ILE A 116 9.64 26.26 17.81
C ILE A 116 10.57 26.98 18.80
N GLY A 117 11.78 27.35 18.37
CA GLY A 117 12.66 28.25 19.11
C GLY A 117 13.10 27.66 20.44
N GLN A 118 12.93 28.45 21.51
CA GLN A 118 13.38 28.06 22.85
C GLN A 118 12.79 26.73 23.33
N LYS A 119 11.54 26.40 22.94
CA LYS A 119 10.93 25.12 23.32
C LYS A 119 11.69 23.91 22.76
N LYS A 120 12.27 24.03 21.57
CA LYS A 120 13.14 22.99 20.98
C LYS A 120 14.44 22.88 21.78
N ALA A 121 15.06 24.01 22.10
CA ALA A 121 16.28 24.06 22.91
C ALA A 121 16.08 23.46 24.31
N ASP A 122 14.97 23.80 24.98
CA ASP A 122 14.62 23.27 26.30
C ASP A 122 14.37 21.75 26.25
N ALA A 123 13.71 21.27 25.20
CA ALA A 123 13.48 19.83 25.00
C ALA A 123 14.80 19.06 24.76
N LEU A 124 15.74 19.67 24.03
CA LEU A 124 17.07 19.11 23.82
C LEU A 124 17.85 19.06 25.13
N ARG A 125 17.91 20.17 25.88
CA ARG A 125 18.59 20.26 27.18
C ARG A 125 18.00 19.27 28.19
N LYS A 126 16.67 19.12 28.22
CA LYS A 126 16.02 18.13 29.09
C LYS A 126 16.42 16.69 28.76
N THR A 127 16.72 16.39 27.49
CA THR A 127 17.04 15.03 27.04
C THR A 127 18.51 14.68 27.21
N PHE A 128 19.41 15.63 26.99
CA PHE A 128 20.85 15.41 27.05
C PHE A 128 21.51 15.91 28.36
N GLY A 129 20.79 16.69 29.17
CA GLY A 129 21.33 17.31 30.38
C GLY A 129 22.52 18.20 30.04
N GLU A 130 23.65 17.94 30.69
CA GLU A 130 24.93 18.62 30.47
C GLU A 130 25.72 18.07 29.26
N SER A 131 25.28 16.95 28.66
CA SER A 131 25.95 16.37 27.51
C SER A 131 25.71 17.21 26.27
N GLN A 132 26.76 17.83 25.74
CA GLN A 132 26.65 18.66 24.55
C GLN A 132 26.65 17.83 23.25
N PRO A 133 25.62 17.91 22.39
CA PRO A 133 25.66 17.28 21.07
C PRO A 133 26.75 17.91 20.20
N GLU A 134 27.34 17.11 19.31
CA GLU A 134 28.48 17.59 18.51
C GLU A 134 28.03 18.39 17.28
N ILE A 135 27.03 17.88 16.55
CA ILE A 135 26.56 18.47 15.30
C ILE A 135 25.06 18.76 15.41
N GLY A 136 24.67 20.01 15.15
CA GLY A 136 23.28 20.45 14.98
C GLY A 136 23.01 20.79 13.52
N LEU A 137 21.89 20.30 12.98
CA LEU A 137 21.41 20.66 11.64
C LEU A 137 20.04 21.34 11.78
N GLY A 138 19.87 22.53 11.22
CA GLY A 138 18.62 23.28 11.23
C GLY A 138 18.33 23.96 9.90
N ASP A 139 17.07 24.21 9.59
CA ASP A 139 16.67 24.81 8.29
C ASP A 139 16.02 26.20 8.41
N ARG A 140 15.88 26.71 9.65
CA ARG A 140 15.19 27.96 9.97
C ARG A 140 15.90 28.73 11.07
N ASP A 141 15.69 30.04 11.13
CA ASP A 141 16.22 30.88 12.21
C ASP A 141 15.70 30.45 13.59
N THR A 142 14.49 29.89 13.61
CA THR A 142 13.89 29.34 14.82
C THR A 142 14.55 28.05 15.34
N ASP A 143 15.50 27.50 14.60
CA ASP A 143 16.34 26.37 15.01
C ASP A 143 17.66 26.82 15.64
N ILE A 144 18.06 28.08 15.46
CA ILE A 144 19.29 28.65 16.04
C ILE A 144 19.40 28.38 17.54
N PRO A 145 18.33 28.55 18.37
CA PRO A 145 18.44 28.34 19.82
C PRO A 145 18.85 26.93 20.25
N PHE A 146 18.53 25.88 19.48
CA PHE A 146 19.02 24.53 19.80
C PHE A 146 20.37 24.26 19.15
N MET A 147 20.64 24.83 17.97
CA MET A 147 21.93 24.64 17.29
C MET A 147 23.08 25.26 18.08
N THR A 148 22.86 26.36 18.80
CA THR A 148 23.85 26.96 19.71
C THR A 148 24.15 26.09 20.92
N LEU A 149 23.31 25.09 21.23
CA LEU A 149 23.60 24.08 22.25
C LEU A 149 24.49 22.96 21.71
N CYS A 150 24.73 22.87 20.40
CA CYS A 150 25.65 21.92 19.80
C CYS A 150 27.08 22.51 19.73
N LYS A 151 28.11 21.66 19.59
CA LYS A 151 29.49 22.12 19.35
C LYS A 151 29.61 22.84 18.00
N GLU A 152 28.98 22.28 16.97
CA GLU A 152 28.89 22.84 15.63
C GLU A 152 27.43 22.88 15.15
N GLY A 153 27.01 24.01 14.59
CA GLY A 153 25.67 24.19 14.02
C GLY A 153 25.76 24.49 12.53
N TYR A 154 25.05 23.71 11.71
CA TYR A 154 25.00 23.88 10.26
C TYR A 154 23.59 24.22 9.80
N PHE A 155 23.50 25.33 9.06
CA PHE A 155 22.26 25.77 8.44
C PHE A 155 22.06 25.08 7.10
N VAL A 156 20.95 24.37 6.94
CA VAL A 156 20.57 23.67 5.70
C VAL A 156 19.48 24.47 4.99
N PRO A 157 19.76 25.12 3.86
CA PRO A 157 18.77 25.95 3.17
C PRO A 157 17.53 25.15 2.74
N SER A 158 16.33 25.69 3.00
CA SER A 158 15.06 24.99 2.71
C SER A 158 14.78 24.75 1.22
N LYS A 159 15.50 25.41 0.31
CA LYS A 159 15.45 25.18 -1.15
C LYS A 159 16.79 24.60 -1.61
N PRO A 160 17.00 23.29 -1.47
CA PRO A 160 18.24 22.70 -1.93
C PRO A 160 18.32 22.81 -3.45
N LYS A 161 19.49 23.20 -3.97
CA LYS A 161 19.83 23.01 -5.40
C LYS A 161 19.94 21.52 -5.76
N VAL A 162 19.93 20.65 -4.74
CA VAL A 162 20.13 19.21 -4.83
C VAL A 162 18.78 18.51 -4.86
N LYS A 163 18.65 17.52 -5.75
CA LYS A 163 17.44 16.69 -5.83
C LYS A 163 17.31 15.82 -4.57
N ALA A 164 16.08 15.57 -4.16
CA ALA A 164 15.78 14.64 -3.07
C ALA A 164 16.37 13.25 -3.36
N LEU A 165 16.69 12.54 -2.28
CA LEU A 165 17.23 11.19 -2.35
C LEU A 165 16.25 10.25 -3.06
N THR A 166 16.78 9.41 -3.94
CA THR A 166 16.00 8.36 -4.59
C THR A 166 15.78 7.18 -3.62
N ALA A 167 14.62 6.52 -3.72
CA ALA A 167 14.20 5.51 -2.74
C ALA A 167 15.16 4.29 -2.64
N ASP A 168 15.91 4.00 -3.72
CA ASP A 168 16.95 2.96 -3.79
C ASP A 168 18.16 3.24 -2.89
N LYS A 169 18.38 4.51 -2.50
CA LYS A 169 19.50 4.93 -1.64
C LYS A 169 19.12 5.03 -0.17
N LEU A 170 17.88 4.69 0.19
CA LEU A 170 17.49 4.61 1.59
C LEU A 170 18.27 3.49 2.29
N PRO A 171 18.69 3.67 3.56
CA PRO A 171 19.33 2.61 4.33
C PRO A 171 18.48 1.34 4.41
N LYS A 172 17.15 1.50 4.38
CA LYS A 172 16.17 0.42 4.33
C LYS A 172 15.14 0.71 3.23
N PRO A 173 14.94 -0.20 2.27
CA PRO A 173 13.96 0.01 1.21
C PRO A 173 12.52 -0.08 1.76
N ILE A 174 11.65 0.78 1.23
CA ILE A 174 10.20 0.72 1.51
C ILE A 174 9.58 -0.31 0.58
N ILE A 175 9.47 -1.54 1.07
CA ILE A 175 8.89 -2.65 0.30
C ILE A 175 7.36 -2.56 0.35
N PHE A 176 6.76 -2.44 1.54
CA PHE A 176 5.30 -2.39 1.66
C PHE A 176 4.82 -1.02 2.12
N HIS A 177 3.88 -0.46 1.37
CA HIS A 177 3.09 0.69 1.81
C HIS A 177 1.60 0.48 1.50
N ASP A 178 0.76 1.22 2.22
CA ASP A 178 -0.69 1.26 2.03
C ASP A 178 -1.16 2.69 1.71
N GLY A 179 -2.46 2.85 1.50
CA GLY A 179 -3.09 4.12 1.20
C GLY A 179 -3.66 4.17 -0.21
N ARG A 180 -4.54 5.16 -0.42
CA ARG A 180 -5.30 5.32 -1.69
C ARG A 180 -4.72 6.36 -2.63
N LEU A 181 -3.80 7.21 -2.18
CA LEU A 181 -3.25 8.27 -3.02
C LEU A 181 -1.97 7.79 -3.67
N VAL A 182 -1.85 8.02 -4.99
CA VAL A 182 -0.61 7.73 -5.73
C VAL A 182 0.41 8.83 -5.47
N GLN A 183 -0.04 10.08 -5.60
CA GLN A 183 0.78 11.27 -5.49
C GLN A 183 0.78 11.84 -4.07
N LYS A 184 1.87 12.49 -3.69
CA LYS A 184 1.97 13.28 -2.46
C LYS A 184 0.86 14.35 -2.47
N PRO A 185 0.02 14.44 -1.43
CA PRO A 185 -1.07 15.41 -1.38
C PRO A 185 -0.53 16.81 -1.04
N THR A 186 0.20 17.43 -1.97
CA THR A 186 0.50 18.87 -1.92
C THR A 186 -0.81 19.66 -1.88
N PRO A 187 -0.83 20.92 -1.41
CA PRO A 187 -2.08 21.70 -1.33
C PRO A 187 -2.86 21.72 -2.66
N LEU A 188 -2.17 21.92 -3.78
CA LEU A 188 -2.77 21.87 -5.12
C LEU A 188 -3.29 20.47 -5.46
N MET A 189 -2.48 19.42 -5.28
CA MET A 189 -2.92 18.06 -5.59
C MET A 189 -4.08 17.61 -4.70
N ALA A 190 -4.08 17.98 -3.41
CA ALA A 190 -5.17 17.72 -2.49
C ALA A 190 -6.47 18.39 -2.95
N LEU A 191 -6.41 19.66 -3.41
CA LEU A 191 -7.55 20.36 -3.98
C LEU A 191 -8.08 19.63 -5.22
N LEU A 192 -7.20 19.29 -6.17
CA LEU A 192 -7.57 18.59 -7.40
C LEU A 192 -8.20 17.22 -7.10
N ILE A 193 -7.64 16.46 -6.17
CA ILE A 193 -8.21 15.17 -5.73
C ILE A 193 -9.60 15.37 -5.15
N ILE A 194 -9.79 16.38 -4.29
CA ILE A 194 -11.10 16.65 -3.66
C ILE A 194 -12.14 17.01 -4.72
N LEU A 195 -11.80 17.91 -5.64
CA LEU A 195 -12.68 18.31 -6.73
C LEU A 195 -12.99 17.14 -7.67
N TRP A 196 -12.02 16.25 -7.89
CA TRP A 196 -12.18 15.09 -8.76
C TRP A 196 -13.06 13.99 -8.17
N ILE A 197 -13.00 13.72 -6.86
CA ILE A 197 -13.74 12.61 -6.22
C ILE A 197 -15.20 12.48 -6.67
N PRO A 198 -16.06 13.53 -6.68
CA PRO A 198 -17.45 13.38 -7.12
C PRO A 198 -17.56 12.98 -8.60
N PHE A 199 -16.80 13.61 -9.50
CA PHE A 199 -16.81 13.29 -10.93
C PHE A 199 -16.21 11.91 -11.20
N GLY A 200 -15.09 11.59 -10.54
CA GLY A 200 -14.43 10.30 -10.60
C GLY A 200 -15.34 9.18 -10.11
N PHE A 201 -16.13 9.39 -9.06
CA PHE A 201 -17.07 8.40 -8.57
C PHE A 201 -18.18 8.11 -9.60
N LEU A 202 -18.75 9.16 -10.21
CA LEU A 202 -19.73 9.00 -11.30
C LEU A 202 -19.12 8.27 -12.50
N LEU A 203 -17.90 8.64 -12.89
CA LEU A 203 -17.13 7.96 -13.94
C LEU A 203 -16.90 6.49 -13.60
N ALA A 204 -16.59 6.17 -12.34
CA ALA A 204 -16.39 4.80 -11.89
C ALA A 204 -17.68 3.98 -11.98
N CYS A 205 -18.81 4.54 -11.55
CA CYS A 205 -20.12 3.90 -11.71
C CYS A 205 -20.43 3.63 -13.18
N MET A 206 -20.20 4.61 -14.06
CA MET A 206 -20.39 4.42 -15.51
C MET A 206 -19.50 3.30 -16.04
N ARG A 207 -18.18 3.32 -15.77
CA ARG A 207 -17.22 2.31 -16.22
C ARG A 207 -17.58 0.90 -15.72
N ILE A 208 -17.99 0.77 -14.46
CA ILE A 208 -18.43 -0.52 -13.88
C ILE A 208 -19.72 -1.00 -14.54
N SER A 209 -20.72 -0.13 -14.68
CA SER A 209 -21.99 -0.48 -15.32
C SER A 209 -21.79 -0.95 -16.75
N ILE A 210 -20.93 -0.26 -17.51
CA ILE A 210 -20.63 -0.69 -18.88
C ILE A 210 -19.97 -2.08 -18.88
N GLY A 211 -19.05 -2.34 -17.95
CA GLY A 211 -18.41 -3.64 -17.80
C GLY A 211 -19.38 -4.79 -17.45
N LEU A 212 -20.51 -4.48 -16.83
CA LEU A 212 -21.54 -5.47 -16.48
C LEU A 212 -22.56 -5.70 -17.59
N LEU A 213 -22.86 -4.67 -18.38
CA LEU A 213 -23.96 -4.70 -19.36
C LEU A 213 -23.53 -5.11 -20.76
N LEU A 214 -22.26 -4.92 -21.13
CA LEU A 214 -21.79 -5.20 -22.48
C LEU A 214 -21.16 -6.59 -22.63
N PRO A 215 -21.14 -7.16 -23.84
CA PRO A 215 -20.41 -8.39 -24.11
C PRO A 215 -18.88 -8.17 -24.03
N ILE A 216 -18.15 -9.22 -23.66
CA ILE A 216 -16.70 -9.14 -23.44
C ILE A 216 -15.89 -8.69 -24.68
N SER A 217 -16.40 -8.97 -25.89
CA SER A 217 -15.79 -8.58 -27.16
C SER A 217 -15.69 -7.06 -27.35
N LEU A 218 -16.61 -6.27 -26.76
CA LEU A 218 -16.63 -4.81 -26.90
C LEU A 218 -15.77 -4.10 -25.85
N HIS A 219 -15.37 -4.80 -24.79
CA HIS A 219 -14.73 -4.18 -23.64
C HIS A 219 -13.40 -3.51 -23.94
N TYR A 220 -12.63 -4.01 -24.92
CA TYR A 220 -11.40 -3.38 -25.35
C TYR A 220 -11.64 -1.93 -25.80
N TYR A 221 -12.62 -1.74 -26.68
CA TYR A 221 -12.97 -0.43 -27.25
C TYR A 221 -13.59 0.49 -26.21
N VAL A 222 -14.45 -0.04 -25.34
CA VAL A 222 -15.10 0.75 -24.29
C VAL A 222 -14.08 1.20 -23.25
N CYS A 223 -13.16 0.32 -22.84
CA CYS A 223 -12.07 0.72 -21.95
C CYS A 223 -11.35 1.94 -22.54
N TRP A 224 -10.97 1.87 -23.81
CA TRP A 224 -10.32 2.97 -24.52
C TRP A 224 -11.17 4.25 -24.56
N LEU A 225 -12.44 4.17 -24.98
CA LEU A 225 -13.37 5.30 -25.04
C LEU A 225 -13.61 5.94 -23.67
N SER A 226 -13.64 5.13 -22.61
CA SER A 226 -13.81 5.61 -21.24
C SER A 226 -12.54 6.20 -20.63
N GLY A 227 -11.40 6.18 -21.33
CA GLY A 227 -10.11 6.73 -20.90
C GLY A 227 -9.13 5.74 -20.27
N ILE A 228 -9.46 4.44 -20.26
CA ILE A 228 -8.58 3.35 -19.78
C ILE A 228 -7.70 2.88 -20.95
N ARG A 229 -6.38 3.04 -20.83
CA ARG A 229 -5.45 2.54 -21.85
C ARG A 229 -5.18 1.07 -21.62
N PHE A 230 -5.72 0.23 -22.49
CA PHE A 230 -5.56 -1.21 -22.40
C PHE A 230 -4.57 -1.72 -23.45
N ILE A 231 -3.49 -2.39 -23.00
CA ILE A 231 -2.39 -2.85 -23.85
C ILE A 231 -2.26 -4.36 -23.75
N ILE A 232 -2.35 -5.05 -24.89
CA ILE A 232 -2.16 -6.49 -24.97
C ILE A 232 -0.83 -6.76 -25.67
N LYS A 233 0.01 -7.62 -25.07
CA LYS A 233 1.30 -8.05 -25.63
C LYS A 233 1.39 -9.58 -25.63
N GLY A 234 2.17 -10.11 -26.57
CA GLY A 234 2.25 -11.55 -26.81
C GLY A 234 1.04 -12.06 -27.59
N VAL A 235 0.97 -13.38 -27.79
CA VAL A 235 -0.11 -14.03 -28.53
C VAL A 235 -1.06 -14.71 -27.54
N PRO A 236 -2.30 -14.23 -27.38
CA PRO A 236 -3.27 -14.88 -26.50
C PRO A 236 -3.57 -16.30 -27.03
N PRO A 237 -3.51 -17.34 -26.19
CA PRO A 237 -3.76 -18.71 -26.65
C PRO A 237 -5.24 -18.90 -27.03
N PRO A 238 -5.52 -19.64 -28.12
CA PRO A 238 -6.89 -19.94 -28.53
C PRO A 238 -7.59 -20.82 -27.48
N PRO A 239 -8.93 -20.86 -27.47
CA PRO A 239 -9.67 -21.77 -26.63
C PRO A 239 -9.33 -23.23 -26.94
N ILE A 240 -9.09 -24.04 -25.90
CA ILE A 240 -8.95 -25.49 -26.07
C ILE A 240 -10.29 -26.07 -26.54
N LYS A 241 -10.26 -26.84 -27.64
CA LYS A 241 -11.40 -27.67 -28.05
C LYS A 241 -11.62 -28.74 -26.99
N LYS A 242 -12.79 -28.74 -26.35
CA LYS A 242 -13.16 -29.72 -25.32
C LYS A 242 -13.05 -31.15 -25.88
N SER A 243 -12.21 -31.97 -25.25
CA SER A 243 -12.10 -33.41 -25.49
C SER A 243 -11.98 -34.09 -24.13
N LYS A 244 -12.32 -35.39 -24.03
CA LYS A 244 -12.37 -36.12 -22.75
C LYS A 244 -11.03 -36.08 -21.99
N ASP A 245 -9.92 -35.91 -22.71
CA ASP A 245 -8.56 -35.99 -22.15
C ASP A 245 -7.86 -34.64 -21.98
N LYS A 246 -8.49 -33.52 -22.36
CA LYS A 246 -7.88 -32.18 -22.26
C LYS A 246 -8.58 -31.31 -21.22
N THR A 247 -7.82 -30.91 -20.20
CA THR A 247 -8.21 -29.87 -19.24
C THR A 247 -8.04 -28.48 -19.84
N GLY A 248 -8.73 -27.49 -19.28
CA GLY A 248 -8.55 -26.09 -19.65
C GLY A 248 -7.16 -25.56 -19.31
N ILE A 249 -6.84 -24.41 -19.91
CA ILE A 249 -5.60 -23.67 -19.67
C ILE A 249 -5.68 -22.99 -18.31
N LEU A 250 -4.65 -23.18 -17.49
CA LEU A 250 -4.44 -22.42 -16.27
C LEU A 250 -3.55 -21.21 -16.55
N PHE A 251 -4.15 -20.03 -16.49
CA PHE A 251 -3.44 -18.77 -16.55
C PHE A 251 -2.89 -18.41 -15.17
N VAL A 252 -1.57 -18.36 -15.05
CA VAL A 252 -0.87 -18.04 -13.81
C VAL A 252 -0.38 -16.60 -13.88
N CYS A 253 -0.99 -15.73 -13.08
CA CYS A 253 -0.76 -14.29 -13.13
C CYS A 253 -0.03 -13.78 -11.89
N CYS A 254 0.80 -12.74 -12.02
CA CYS A 254 1.05 -11.86 -10.87
C CYS A 254 -0.24 -11.13 -10.48
N HIS A 255 -0.30 -10.61 -9.25
CA HIS A 255 -1.50 -9.99 -8.72
C HIS A 255 -1.27 -8.51 -8.40
N ARG A 256 -1.73 -7.60 -9.26
CA ARG A 256 -1.63 -6.15 -9.07
C ARG A 256 -2.90 -5.56 -8.46
N THR A 257 -4.05 -5.98 -8.97
CA THR A 257 -5.34 -5.44 -8.56
C THR A 257 -6.41 -6.53 -8.55
N LEU A 258 -7.56 -6.27 -7.94
CA LEU A 258 -8.67 -7.21 -8.01
C LEU A 258 -9.20 -7.43 -9.44
N LEU A 259 -8.91 -6.51 -10.36
CA LEU A 259 -9.37 -6.53 -11.74
C LEU A 259 -8.45 -7.33 -12.68
N ASP A 260 -7.35 -7.89 -12.17
CA ASP A 260 -6.40 -8.70 -12.95
C ASP A 260 -7.11 -9.76 -13.81
N PRO A 261 -8.02 -10.60 -13.27
CA PRO A 261 -8.61 -11.67 -14.06
C PRO A 261 -9.69 -11.15 -15.02
N PHE A 262 -10.27 -9.98 -14.74
CA PHE A 262 -11.18 -9.30 -15.65
C PHE A 262 -10.43 -8.80 -16.89
N PHE A 263 -9.31 -8.08 -16.72
CA PHE A 263 -8.50 -7.63 -17.85
C PHE A 263 -7.89 -8.80 -18.64
N LEU A 264 -7.52 -9.89 -17.97
CA LEU A 264 -7.15 -11.14 -18.64
C LEU A 264 -8.29 -11.67 -19.53
N SER A 265 -9.53 -11.69 -19.03
CA SER A 265 -10.69 -12.15 -19.79
C SER A 265 -10.96 -11.27 -21.01
N VAL A 266 -10.84 -9.93 -20.86
CA VAL A 266 -10.96 -8.99 -21.97
C VAL A 266 -9.86 -9.22 -23.00
N ALA A 267 -8.60 -9.44 -22.57
CA ALA A 267 -7.49 -9.73 -23.49
C ALA A 267 -7.69 -11.02 -24.29
N LEU A 268 -8.33 -12.03 -23.69
CA LEU A 268 -8.63 -13.31 -24.33
C LEU A 268 -9.93 -13.28 -25.15
N GLY A 269 -10.74 -12.23 -25.02
CA GLY A 269 -12.07 -12.14 -25.64
C GLY A 269 -13.08 -13.17 -25.12
N ARG A 270 -12.87 -13.73 -23.92
CA ARG A 270 -13.73 -14.75 -23.31
C ARG A 270 -13.65 -14.75 -21.80
N HIS A 271 -14.74 -15.11 -21.12
CA HIS A 271 -14.82 -15.10 -19.66
C HIS A 271 -13.91 -16.18 -19.06
N ILE A 272 -12.92 -15.75 -18.28
CA ILE A 272 -12.04 -16.64 -17.52
C ILE A 272 -12.43 -16.55 -16.03
N PRO A 273 -12.97 -17.63 -15.43
CA PRO A 273 -13.22 -17.65 -14.01
C PRO A 273 -11.92 -17.49 -13.22
N THR A 274 -12.01 -17.01 -11.99
CA THR A 274 -10.85 -16.81 -11.12
C THR A 274 -11.09 -17.28 -9.70
N VAL A 275 -10.04 -17.73 -9.04
CA VAL A 275 -10.06 -18.14 -7.63
C VAL A 275 -9.44 -17.07 -6.74
N SER A 276 -10.06 -16.78 -5.60
CA SER A 276 -9.57 -15.77 -4.64
C SER A 276 -9.79 -16.17 -3.19
N TYR A 277 -8.82 -15.86 -2.33
CA TYR A 277 -8.88 -16.12 -0.89
C TYR A 277 -9.59 -15.02 -0.09
N SER A 278 -9.81 -13.84 -0.68
CA SER A 278 -10.26 -12.67 0.07
C SER A 278 -10.98 -11.67 -0.83
N LEU A 279 -12.21 -12.03 -1.17
CA LEU A 279 -13.09 -11.21 -2.00
C LEU A 279 -14.17 -10.54 -1.13
N SER A 280 -14.43 -9.25 -1.35
CA SER A 280 -15.56 -8.58 -0.72
C SER A 280 -16.87 -8.98 -1.42
N ARG A 281 -18.00 -9.03 -0.70
CA ARG A 281 -19.31 -9.36 -1.30
C ARG A 281 -19.70 -8.38 -2.41
N ILE A 282 -19.44 -7.09 -2.22
CA ILE A 282 -19.73 -6.07 -3.24
C ILE A 282 -18.90 -6.32 -4.50
N SER A 283 -17.60 -6.61 -4.33
CA SER A 283 -16.73 -6.93 -5.46
C SER A 283 -17.19 -8.16 -6.24
N GLU A 284 -17.84 -9.12 -5.57
CA GLU A 284 -18.46 -10.30 -6.20
C GLU A 284 -19.67 -9.91 -7.05
N ILE A 285 -20.56 -9.10 -6.49
CA ILE A 285 -21.80 -8.64 -7.15
C ILE A 285 -21.49 -7.82 -8.40
N ILE A 286 -20.46 -6.96 -8.33
CA ILE A 286 -20.08 -6.09 -9.45
C ILE A 286 -19.04 -6.73 -10.39
N SER A 287 -18.78 -8.04 -10.26
CA SER A 287 -17.84 -8.72 -11.14
C SER A 287 -18.53 -9.28 -12.39
N PRO A 288 -18.07 -8.95 -13.61
CA PRO A 288 -18.58 -9.54 -14.84
C PRO A 288 -18.03 -10.96 -15.12
N ILE A 289 -17.15 -11.46 -14.25
CA ILE A 289 -16.56 -12.80 -14.35
C ILE A 289 -16.90 -13.62 -13.11
N LYS A 290 -16.98 -14.93 -13.28
CA LYS A 290 -17.21 -15.85 -12.16
C LYS A 290 -16.01 -15.84 -11.22
N THR A 291 -16.23 -15.46 -9.97
CA THR A 291 -15.22 -15.51 -8.92
C THR A 291 -15.54 -16.64 -7.94
N ILE A 292 -14.54 -17.45 -7.58
CA ILE A 292 -14.70 -18.59 -6.69
C ILE A 292 -13.85 -18.36 -5.44
N ARG A 293 -14.47 -18.51 -4.27
CA ARG A 293 -13.79 -18.32 -2.98
C ARG A 293 -13.02 -19.59 -2.60
N LEU A 294 -11.75 -19.42 -2.24
CA LEU A 294 -10.93 -20.47 -1.67
C LEU A 294 -10.96 -20.45 -0.14
N THR A 295 -10.77 -21.62 0.45
CA THR A 295 -10.91 -21.88 1.88
C THR A 295 -9.59 -21.81 2.65
N ARG A 296 -8.46 -21.73 1.93
CA ARG A 296 -7.08 -21.79 2.48
C ARG A 296 -6.72 -23.16 3.07
N ASP A 297 -7.49 -24.19 2.72
CA ASP A 297 -7.15 -25.58 2.94
C ASP A 297 -6.61 -26.17 1.64
N ARG A 298 -5.41 -26.74 1.67
CA ARG A 298 -4.69 -27.17 0.47
C ARG A 298 -5.46 -28.26 -0.29
N ALA A 299 -6.05 -29.23 0.41
CA ALA A 299 -6.74 -30.35 -0.21
C ALA A 299 -8.08 -29.91 -0.84
N SER A 300 -8.84 -29.09 -0.12
CA SER A 300 -10.10 -28.52 -0.57
C SER A 300 -9.91 -27.57 -1.75
N ASP A 301 -8.91 -26.68 -1.68
CA ASP A 301 -8.61 -25.73 -2.76
C ASP A 301 -8.09 -26.46 -4.01
N ALA A 302 -7.30 -27.53 -3.85
CA ALA A 302 -6.86 -28.37 -4.97
C ALA A 302 -8.04 -29.05 -5.68
N SER A 303 -9.01 -29.58 -4.92
CA SER A 303 -10.17 -30.26 -5.49
C SER A 303 -11.07 -29.30 -6.28
N ILE A 304 -11.28 -28.08 -5.75
CA ILE A 304 -12.03 -27.02 -6.42
C ILE A 304 -11.34 -26.62 -7.73
N ILE A 305 -10.02 -26.36 -7.69
CA ILE A 305 -9.27 -25.95 -8.87
C ILE A 305 -9.28 -27.05 -9.94
N LYS A 306 -9.07 -28.32 -9.57
CA LYS A 306 -9.15 -29.46 -10.50
C LYS A 306 -10.54 -29.57 -11.16
N LYS A 307 -11.62 -29.34 -10.40
CA LYS A 307 -12.98 -29.33 -10.95
C LYS A 307 -13.17 -28.21 -11.98
N LEU A 308 -12.74 -26.99 -11.64
CA LEU A 308 -12.86 -25.85 -12.55
C LEU A 308 -12.05 -26.04 -13.84
N LEU A 309 -10.85 -26.61 -13.75
CA LEU A 309 -10.01 -26.93 -14.91
C LEU A 309 -10.60 -28.01 -15.82
N LYS A 310 -11.49 -28.88 -15.31
CA LYS A 310 -12.26 -29.81 -16.14
C LYS A 310 -13.41 -29.10 -16.87
N GLU A 311 -13.97 -28.05 -16.29
CA GLU A 311 -15.07 -27.27 -16.89
C GLU A 311 -14.56 -26.33 -18.00
N GLY A 312 -13.37 -25.77 -17.83
CA GLY A 312 -12.71 -24.89 -18.80
C GLY A 312 -11.46 -24.20 -18.26
N ASP A 313 -11.08 -23.09 -18.88
CA ASP A 313 -9.90 -22.32 -18.50
C ASP A 313 -10.10 -21.60 -17.16
N LEU A 314 -8.99 -21.31 -16.46
CA LEU A 314 -9.01 -20.73 -15.12
C LEU A 314 -7.85 -19.75 -14.93
N ALA A 315 -8.11 -18.66 -14.22
CA ALA A 315 -7.06 -17.75 -13.77
C ALA A 315 -6.74 -17.96 -12.29
N ILE A 316 -5.44 -17.94 -11.95
CA ILE A 316 -4.97 -17.98 -10.57
C ILE A 316 -3.85 -16.96 -10.34
N CYS A 317 -3.88 -16.35 -9.16
CA CYS A 317 -2.88 -15.43 -8.67
C CYS A 317 -2.15 -16.06 -7.47
N PRO A 318 -1.05 -16.80 -7.68
CA PRO A 318 -0.40 -17.60 -6.63
C PRO A 318 0.26 -16.78 -5.52
N GLU A 319 0.40 -15.47 -5.67
CA GLU A 319 0.79 -14.53 -4.59
C GLU A 319 -0.22 -14.54 -3.42
N GLY A 320 -1.49 -14.83 -3.71
CA GLY A 320 -2.57 -14.89 -2.72
C GLY A 320 -2.98 -13.54 -2.10
N THR A 321 -2.35 -12.45 -2.53
CA THR A 321 -2.72 -11.06 -2.24
C THR A 321 -2.16 -10.17 -3.34
N THR A 322 -2.76 -9.00 -3.55
CA THR A 322 -2.25 -8.03 -4.51
C THR A 322 -0.89 -7.49 -4.08
N CYS A 323 -0.08 -7.03 -5.01
CA CYS A 323 1.15 -6.30 -4.79
C CYS A 323 1.18 -5.15 -5.78
N ARG A 324 1.37 -3.91 -5.32
CA ARG A 324 1.34 -2.72 -6.19
C ARG A 324 2.71 -2.19 -6.57
N GLU A 325 3.72 -2.59 -5.82
CA GLU A 325 5.11 -2.15 -5.98
C GLU A 325 5.84 -3.03 -7.01
N PRO A 326 6.98 -2.60 -7.56
CA PRO A 326 7.69 -3.32 -8.62
C PRO A 326 8.42 -4.58 -8.11
N PHE A 327 7.73 -5.40 -7.33
CA PHE A 327 8.17 -6.72 -6.90
C PHE A 327 7.02 -7.73 -6.93
N LEU A 328 7.38 -9.01 -6.95
CA LEU A 328 6.46 -10.13 -6.86
C LEU A 328 6.64 -10.86 -5.53
N LEU A 329 5.54 -11.14 -4.84
CA LEU A 329 5.55 -12.02 -3.68
C LEU A 329 5.86 -13.46 -4.11
N ARG A 330 6.26 -14.28 -3.14
CA ARG A 330 6.52 -15.70 -3.36
C ARG A 330 5.25 -16.39 -3.88
N PHE A 331 5.38 -17.14 -4.98
CA PHE A 331 4.28 -17.92 -5.53
C PHE A 331 4.06 -19.21 -4.72
N SER A 332 2.80 -19.51 -4.39
CA SER A 332 2.44 -20.83 -3.89
C SER A 332 2.59 -21.88 -5.00
N SER A 333 3.17 -23.05 -4.70
CA SER A 333 3.41 -24.09 -5.71
C SER A 333 2.20 -24.97 -6.03
N LEU A 334 1.08 -24.83 -5.28
CA LEU A 334 -0.08 -25.69 -5.40
C LEU A 334 -0.54 -25.86 -6.84
N PHE A 335 -0.59 -24.78 -7.60
CA PHE A 335 -1.12 -24.78 -8.96
C PHE A 335 -0.30 -25.65 -9.93
N ALA A 336 1.01 -25.76 -9.71
CA ALA A 336 1.92 -26.52 -10.57
C ALA A 336 1.69 -28.04 -10.47
N GLU A 337 1.01 -28.51 -9.42
CA GLU A 337 0.67 -29.92 -9.19
C GLU A 337 -0.68 -30.31 -9.81
N LEU A 338 -1.44 -29.34 -10.34
CA LEU A 338 -2.84 -29.55 -10.73
C LEU A 338 -3.06 -29.70 -12.24
N THR A 339 -2.14 -29.18 -13.06
CA THR A 339 -2.25 -29.24 -14.52
C THR A 339 -0.90 -28.99 -15.19
N ASP A 340 -0.74 -29.55 -16.39
CA ASP A 340 0.39 -29.32 -17.29
C ASP A 340 0.12 -28.16 -18.27
N GLU A 341 -1.15 -27.74 -18.40
CA GLU A 341 -1.60 -26.71 -19.34
C GLU A 341 -1.46 -25.31 -18.71
N ILE A 342 -0.22 -24.86 -18.49
CA ILE A 342 0.06 -23.59 -17.79
C ILE A 342 0.57 -22.50 -18.74
N VAL A 343 -0.07 -21.33 -18.70
CA VAL A 343 0.36 -20.13 -19.41
C VAL A 343 0.62 -19.00 -18.42
N PRO A 344 1.88 -18.58 -18.23
CA PRO A 344 2.20 -17.41 -17.43
C PRO A 344 1.70 -16.12 -18.08
N VAL A 345 1.15 -15.21 -17.26
CA VAL A 345 0.68 -13.90 -17.73
C VAL A 345 1.22 -12.81 -16.80
N ALA A 346 1.97 -11.88 -17.39
CA ALA A 346 2.46 -10.70 -16.69
C ALA A 346 1.43 -9.57 -16.77
N LEU A 347 1.01 -9.08 -15.61
CA LEU A 347 0.01 -8.03 -15.45
C LEU A 347 0.64 -6.78 -14.85
N GLU A 348 0.38 -5.63 -15.47
CA GLU A 348 0.87 -4.34 -15.02
C GLU A 348 -0.29 -3.35 -14.98
N SER A 349 -0.43 -2.66 -13.84
CA SER A 349 -1.44 -1.61 -13.64
C SER A 349 -0.73 -0.33 -13.25
N LYS A 350 -0.95 0.74 -14.02
CA LYS A 350 -0.45 2.08 -13.70
C LYS A 350 -1.64 2.99 -13.46
N THR A 351 -1.60 3.69 -12.35
CA THR A 351 -2.61 4.67 -11.96
C THR A 351 -1.96 6.02 -11.69
N SER A 352 -2.72 7.09 -11.82
CA SER A 352 -2.22 8.46 -11.75
C SER A 352 -2.59 9.16 -10.45
N MET A 353 -3.79 8.88 -9.93
CA MET A 353 -4.36 9.57 -8.78
C MET A 353 -4.60 8.59 -7.64
N PHE A 354 -5.14 7.39 -7.95
CA PHE A 354 -5.57 6.46 -6.92
C PHE A 354 -4.94 5.07 -6.99
N HIS A 355 -4.58 4.55 -5.83
CA HIS A 355 -4.22 3.15 -5.69
C HIS A 355 -5.48 2.29 -5.59
N PRO A 356 -5.62 1.27 -6.46
CA PRO A 356 -6.82 0.45 -6.54
C PRO A 356 -6.90 -0.61 -5.44
N THR A 357 -5.89 -0.74 -4.60
CA THR A 357 -5.86 -1.73 -3.52
C THR A 357 -5.68 -1.04 -2.18
N THR A 358 -6.04 -1.70 -1.08
CA THR A 358 -5.55 -1.34 0.27
C THR A 358 -5.49 -2.59 1.15
N ALA A 359 -4.62 -2.59 2.17
CA ALA A 359 -4.56 -3.67 3.14
C ALA A 359 -5.56 -3.47 4.30
N ARG A 360 -5.66 -2.24 4.81
CA ARG A 360 -6.56 -1.89 5.94
C ARG A 360 -7.88 -1.25 5.50
N GLY A 361 -7.95 -0.72 4.28
CA GLY A 361 -9.14 -0.05 3.77
C GLY A 361 -10.28 -1.00 3.43
N TRP A 362 -11.44 -0.43 3.10
CA TRP A 362 -12.59 -1.22 2.68
C TRP A 362 -12.37 -1.79 1.27
N LYS A 363 -12.11 -3.10 1.18
CA LYS A 363 -11.84 -3.81 -0.08
C LYS A 363 -12.94 -3.68 -1.14
N GLY A 364 -14.18 -3.40 -0.74
CA GLY A 364 -15.28 -3.15 -1.68
C GLY A 364 -15.03 -1.95 -2.60
N MET A 365 -14.22 -0.99 -2.15
CA MET A 365 -13.89 0.21 -2.93
C MET A 365 -12.73 0.00 -3.90
N ASP A 366 -12.07 -1.16 -3.91
CA ASP A 366 -10.89 -1.40 -4.74
C ASP A 366 -11.17 -1.16 -6.23
N SER A 367 -12.27 -1.73 -6.75
CA SER A 367 -12.70 -1.50 -8.14
C SER A 367 -13.06 -0.04 -8.40
N PHE A 368 -13.75 0.62 -7.46
CA PHE A 368 -14.11 2.03 -7.60
C PHE A 368 -12.87 2.90 -7.71
N TYR A 369 -11.88 2.76 -6.83
CA TYR A 369 -10.66 3.56 -6.90
C TYR A 369 -9.86 3.35 -8.20
N PHE A 370 -9.87 2.14 -8.75
CA PHE A 370 -9.31 1.92 -10.09
C PHE A 370 -10.07 2.71 -11.16
N PHE A 371 -11.40 2.57 -11.20
CA PHE A 371 -12.22 3.21 -12.22
C PHE A 371 -12.45 4.71 -11.99
N MET A 372 -12.16 5.23 -10.81
CA MET A 372 -12.11 6.67 -10.51
C MET A 372 -10.84 7.32 -11.07
N ASP A 373 -9.79 6.56 -11.37
CA ASP A 373 -8.55 7.13 -11.89
C ASP A 373 -8.83 7.80 -13.26
N PRO A 374 -8.35 9.03 -13.52
CA PRO A 374 -8.63 9.72 -14.77
C PRO A 374 -8.20 8.94 -16.03
N SER A 375 -6.96 8.44 -16.06
CA SER A 375 -6.42 7.70 -17.20
C SER A 375 -5.53 6.53 -16.75
N PRO A 376 -6.12 5.45 -16.22
CA PRO A 376 -5.36 4.28 -15.81
C PRO A 376 -4.87 3.51 -17.04
N ILE A 377 -3.73 2.84 -16.88
CA ILE A 377 -3.17 1.94 -17.88
C ILE A 377 -3.21 0.52 -17.32
N TYR A 378 -3.72 -0.42 -18.11
CA TYR A 378 -3.63 -1.84 -17.82
C TYR A 378 -2.93 -2.55 -18.97
N LYS A 379 -1.92 -3.35 -18.65
CA LYS A 379 -1.17 -4.11 -19.64
C LYS A 379 -1.17 -5.58 -19.28
N VAL A 380 -1.51 -6.40 -20.27
CA VAL A 380 -1.55 -7.86 -20.19
C VAL A 380 -0.51 -8.38 -21.17
N THR A 381 0.48 -9.11 -20.66
CA THR A 381 1.54 -9.71 -21.48
C THR A 381 1.48 -11.22 -21.33
N PHE A 382 1.12 -11.92 -22.41
CA PHE A 382 1.14 -13.38 -22.47
C PHE A 382 2.56 -13.86 -22.70
N LEU A 383 3.02 -14.78 -21.85
CA LEU A 383 4.27 -15.52 -22.08
C LEU A 383 3.96 -16.85 -22.76
N ASN A 384 5.00 -17.50 -23.28
CA ASN A 384 4.87 -18.82 -23.86
C ASN A 384 4.36 -19.83 -22.83
N LYS A 385 3.51 -20.74 -23.29
CA LYS A 385 3.12 -21.93 -22.53
C LYS A 385 4.38 -22.67 -22.07
N LEU A 386 4.35 -23.21 -20.84
CA LEU A 386 5.47 -23.99 -20.33
C LEU A 386 5.77 -25.18 -21.25
N SER A 387 7.06 -25.38 -21.54
CA SER A 387 7.54 -26.58 -22.24
C SER A 387 7.41 -27.80 -21.33
N SER A 388 7.37 -28.99 -21.93
CA SER A 388 7.27 -30.26 -21.23
C SER A 388 8.34 -30.43 -20.14
N GLU A 389 9.56 -29.95 -20.39
CA GLU A 389 10.69 -30.02 -19.45
C GLU A 389 10.52 -29.18 -18.17
N LEU A 390 9.60 -28.22 -18.16
CA LEU A 390 9.38 -27.27 -17.07
C LEU A 390 8.10 -27.57 -16.27
N ILE A 391 7.57 -28.79 -16.38
CA ILE A 391 6.31 -29.22 -15.77
C ILE A 391 6.55 -30.38 -14.80
N CYS A 392 5.77 -30.42 -13.71
CA CYS A 392 5.93 -31.43 -12.66
C CYS A 392 5.84 -32.88 -13.15
N LYS A 393 5.03 -33.13 -14.19
CA LYS A 393 4.89 -34.45 -14.81
C LYS A 393 6.21 -35.05 -15.30
N PHE A 394 7.19 -34.22 -15.64
CA PHE A 394 8.52 -34.64 -16.08
C PHE A 394 9.57 -34.59 -14.95
N GLY A 395 9.13 -34.69 -13.69
CA GLY A 395 10.00 -34.83 -12.52
C GLY A 395 10.43 -33.52 -11.85
N LYS A 396 9.98 -32.36 -12.36
CA LYS A 396 10.30 -31.08 -11.73
C LYS A 396 9.50 -30.87 -10.43
N PRO A 397 10.16 -30.49 -9.31
CA PRO A 397 9.44 -30.15 -8.10
C PRO A 397 8.51 -28.95 -8.30
N SER A 398 7.32 -28.97 -7.70
CA SER A 398 6.30 -27.92 -7.88
C SER A 398 6.78 -26.52 -7.49
N HIS A 399 7.67 -26.42 -6.51
CA HIS A 399 8.27 -25.16 -6.09
C HIS A 399 9.27 -24.61 -7.11
N GLU A 400 10.01 -25.47 -7.84
CA GLU A 400 10.88 -25.02 -8.94
C GLU A 400 10.06 -24.41 -10.07
N VAL A 401 8.94 -25.07 -10.44
CA VAL A 401 8.01 -24.56 -11.46
C VAL A 401 7.44 -23.21 -11.04
N ALA A 402 6.99 -23.07 -9.80
CA ALA A 402 6.47 -21.81 -9.28
C ALA A 402 7.52 -20.69 -9.28
N ASN A 403 8.75 -21.00 -8.86
CA ASN A 403 9.86 -20.04 -8.85
C ASN A 403 10.29 -19.64 -10.28
N TYR A 404 10.28 -20.58 -11.23
CA TYR A 404 10.54 -20.30 -12.63
C TYR A 404 9.52 -19.31 -13.19
N ILE A 405 8.23 -19.57 -12.98
CA ILE A 405 7.14 -18.70 -13.45
C ILE A 405 7.23 -17.31 -12.79
N GLN A 406 7.51 -17.25 -11.48
CA GLN A 406 7.71 -15.99 -10.77
C GLN A 406 8.84 -15.17 -11.43
N ARG A 407 10.01 -15.80 -11.71
CA ARG A 407 11.14 -15.15 -12.38
C ARG A 407 10.82 -14.71 -13.80
N ALA A 408 10.11 -15.53 -14.57
CA ALA A 408 9.74 -15.20 -15.95
C ALA A 408 8.81 -13.97 -16.01
N ILE A 409 7.82 -13.91 -15.12
CA ILE A 409 6.93 -12.75 -15.00
C ILE A 409 7.69 -11.52 -14.49
N ALA A 410 8.54 -11.68 -13.47
CA ALA A 410 9.35 -10.60 -12.92
C ALA A 410 10.28 -9.98 -13.98
N THR A 411 10.98 -10.81 -14.74
CA THR A 411 11.86 -10.39 -15.85
C THR A 411 11.07 -9.61 -16.91
N THR A 412 9.89 -10.11 -17.28
CA THR A 412 9.01 -9.46 -18.27
C THR A 412 8.53 -8.07 -17.81
N LEU A 413 8.34 -7.90 -16.50
CA LEU A 413 7.90 -6.64 -15.89
C LEU A 413 9.05 -5.74 -15.43
N SER A 414 10.31 -6.23 -15.47
CA SER A 414 11.46 -5.58 -14.82
C SER A 414 11.24 -5.36 -13.32
N TYR A 415 10.67 -6.37 -12.65
CA TYR A 415 10.36 -6.38 -11.22
C TYR A 415 11.31 -7.31 -10.45
N GLU A 416 11.39 -7.11 -9.13
CA GLU A 416 12.18 -7.97 -8.26
C GLU A 416 11.37 -9.16 -7.72
N CYS A 417 11.97 -10.34 -7.69
CA CYS A 417 11.37 -11.49 -6.99
C CYS A 417 11.68 -11.40 -5.49
N THR A 418 10.68 -11.66 -4.65
CA THR A 418 10.87 -11.72 -3.20
C THR A 418 10.46 -13.09 -2.65
N ASN A 419 11.01 -13.41 -1.48
CA ASN A 419 10.57 -14.54 -0.66
C ASN A 419 9.44 -14.18 0.30
N PHE A 420 8.99 -12.91 0.30
CA PHE A 420 7.90 -12.46 1.16
C PHE A 420 6.60 -13.14 0.75
N THR A 421 5.87 -13.60 1.76
CA THR A 421 4.57 -14.22 1.60
C THR A 421 3.45 -13.19 1.83
N ARG A 422 2.22 -13.60 1.50
CA ARG A 422 1.02 -12.85 1.90
C ARG A 422 0.98 -12.54 3.40
N LYS A 423 1.43 -13.48 4.27
CA LYS A 423 1.40 -13.26 5.72
C LYS A 423 2.36 -12.16 6.13
N ASP A 424 3.55 -12.12 5.53
CA ASP A 424 4.56 -11.08 5.81
C ASP A 424 4.05 -9.71 5.40
N LYS A 425 3.42 -9.59 4.22
CA LYS A 425 2.78 -8.36 3.78
C LYS A 425 1.72 -7.87 4.76
N TYR A 426 0.78 -8.73 5.16
CA TYR A 426 -0.29 -8.32 6.09
C TYR A 426 0.25 -7.97 7.48
N ARG A 427 1.32 -8.65 7.92
CA ARG A 427 1.97 -8.34 9.20
C ARG A 427 2.61 -6.96 9.15
N ALA A 428 3.32 -6.64 8.06
CA ALA A 428 3.92 -5.33 7.85
C ALA A 428 2.88 -4.21 7.73
N LEU A 429 1.79 -4.42 6.98
CA LEU A 429 0.82 -3.36 6.66
C LEU A 429 -0.33 -3.21 7.65
N ALA A 430 -0.76 -4.29 8.30
CA ALA A 430 -1.99 -4.33 9.07
C ALA A 430 -1.84 -4.98 10.45
N GLY A 431 -0.63 -5.44 10.82
CA GLY A 431 -0.36 -6.09 12.10
C GLY A 431 -1.09 -7.42 12.31
N ASN A 432 -1.56 -8.06 11.23
CA ASN A 432 -2.25 -9.36 11.27
C ASN A 432 -1.77 -10.26 10.12
N ASP A 433 -2.25 -11.49 10.01
CA ASP A 433 -1.81 -12.46 8.99
C ASP A 433 -2.71 -12.49 7.74
N GLY A 434 -3.65 -11.55 7.63
CA GLY A 434 -4.65 -11.49 6.56
C GLY A 434 -5.81 -12.48 6.73
N THR A 435 -5.94 -13.14 7.89
CA THR A 435 -7.15 -13.86 8.26
C THR A 435 -8.21 -12.88 8.77
N VAL A 436 -9.37 -12.86 8.12
CA VAL A 436 -10.52 -12.11 8.62
C VAL A 436 -11.22 -13.03 9.61
N ALA A 437 -11.02 -12.82 10.91
CA ALA A 437 -11.88 -13.44 11.91
C ALA A 437 -13.32 -12.97 11.63
N GLU A 438 -14.25 -13.91 11.44
CA GLU A 438 -15.66 -13.57 11.32
C GLU A 438 -16.07 -12.68 12.49
N LYS A 439 -16.79 -11.58 12.21
CA LYS A 439 -17.23 -10.60 13.22
C LYS A 439 -17.86 -11.28 14.46
N GLY A 440 -18.50 -12.45 14.29
CA GLY A 440 -19.07 -13.26 15.36
C GLY A 440 -18.04 -13.82 16.36
N ARG A 441 -16.86 -14.26 15.92
CA ARG A 441 -15.81 -14.80 16.81
C ARG A 441 -15.16 -13.72 17.66
N ARG A 442 -15.03 -12.49 17.16
CA ARG A 442 -14.49 -11.35 17.92
C ARG A 442 -15.44 -10.89 19.04
N ILE A 443 -16.75 -10.96 18.80
CA ILE A 443 -17.78 -10.72 19.82
C ILE A 443 -17.74 -11.85 20.87
N LYS A 444 -17.69 -13.12 20.44
CA LYS A 444 -17.58 -14.27 21.35
C LYS A 444 -16.31 -14.22 22.21
N ALA A 445 -15.16 -13.90 21.64
CA ALA A 445 -13.89 -13.78 22.36
C ALA A 445 -13.88 -12.60 23.35
N LYS A 446 -14.46 -11.45 23.00
CA LYS A 446 -14.64 -10.33 23.94
C LYS A 446 -15.62 -10.68 25.07
N LYS A 447 -16.70 -11.40 24.76
CA LYS A 447 -17.69 -11.85 25.75
C LYS A 447 -17.10 -12.90 26.69
N LEU A 448 -16.29 -13.83 26.17
CA LEU A 448 -15.57 -14.84 26.98
C LEU A 448 -14.49 -14.20 27.86
N ALA A 449 -13.77 -13.20 27.36
CA ALA A 449 -12.78 -12.45 28.14
C ALA A 449 -13.43 -11.61 29.25
N SER A 450 -14.60 -10.99 29.00
CA SER A 450 -15.33 -10.24 30.04
C SER A 450 -15.93 -11.19 31.09
N TYR A 451 -16.48 -12.33 30.68
CA TYR A 451 -16.99 -13.35 31.61
C TYR A 451 -15.90 -13.96 32.50
N SER A 452 -14.67 -14.10 31.99
CA SER A 452 -13.54 -14.61 32.78
C SER A 452 -13.03 -13.59 33.79
N TYR A 453 -13.15 -12.29 33.49
CA TYR A 453 -12.74 -11.22 34.40
C TYR A 453 -13.73 -11.06 35.57
N ASP A 454 -15.04 -11.09 35.29
CA ASP A 454 -16.08 -10.99 36.33
C ASP A 454 -16.12 -12.19 37.28
N LYS A 455 -15.58 -13.35 36.88
CA LYS A 455 -15.45 -14.55 37.71
C LYS A 455 -14.17 -14.58 38.56
N LEU A 456 -13.22 -13.69 38.29
CA LEU A 456 -11.99 -13.52 39.08
C LEU A 456 -12.11 -12.38 40.12
N VAL A 457 -13.18 -11.58 40.03
CA VAL A 457 -13.44 -10.41 40.89
C VAL A 457 -14.66 -10.64 41.82
N ARG A 458 -15.20 -11.85 41.84
CA ARG A 458 -16.14 -12.35 42.86
C ARG A 458 -15.55 -13.61 43.48
#